data_AF-A0A966ILP1-F1
#
_entry.id   AF-A0A966ILP1-F1
#
_cell.length_a   1.000
_cell.length_b   1.000
_cell.length_c   1.000
_cell.angle_alpha   90.00
_cell.angle_beta   90.00
_cell.angle_gamma   90.00
#
_symmetry.space_group_name_H-M   'P 1'
#
loop_
_entity.id
_entity.type
_entity.pdbx_description
1 polymer ?
#
loop_
_entity_poly.entity_id
_entity_poly.type
_entity_poly.pdbx_seq_one_letter_code
_entity_poly.pdbx_strand_id
1 'polypeptide(L)'
;GEMLARVFGQMLYGSSVAAVGLAGSAKLPATVIPFILRGVNLLGIDSVMQPYQNRLKAWERLASDLPMDKLEAMITPATLSDLPRLGVDILKGQVRGRVVVDVNA
;
A
#
# COMPACT_ATOMS: atom_id res chain seq x y z
N GLY A 1 0.36 -9.69 9.04
CA GLY A 1 0.30 -11.05 8.46
C GLY A 1 1.64 -11.76 8.53
N GLU A 2 1.65 -13.07 8.28
CA GLU A 2 2.85 -13.93 8.29
C GLU A 2 3.96 -13.44 7.35
N MET A 3 3.60 -12.96 6.15
CA MET A 3 4.54 -12.39 5.21
C MET A 3 5.32 -11.21 5.81
N LEU A 4 4.64 -10.28 6.48
CA LEU A 4 5.28 -9.13 7.13
C LEU A 4 6.23 -9.57 8.25
N ALA A 5 5.81 -10.55 9.06
CA ALA A 5 6.67 -11.11 10.11
C ALA A 5 7.96 -11.74 9.53
N ARG A 6 7.85 -12.44 8.39
CA ARG A 6 9.01 -13.00 7.68
C ARG A 6 9.93 -11.92 7.12
N VAL A 7 9.39 -10.85 6.57
CA VAL A 7 10.17 -9.72 6.01
C VAL A 7 11.09 -9.10 7.07
N PHE A 8 10.63 -8.92 8.32
CA PHE A 8 11.48 -8.38 9.39
C PHE A 8 12.79 -9.15 9.57
N GLY A 9 12.76 -10.49 9.45
CA GLY A 9 13.95 -11.33 9.56
C GLY A 9 14.95 -11.19 8.40
N GLN A 10 14.54 -10.57 7.30
CA GLN A 10 15.33 -10.39 6.07
C GLN A 10 15.83 -8.95 5.88
N MET A 11 15.42 -8.03 6.75
CA MET A 11 15.80 -6.63 6.69
C MET A 11 17.29 -6.43 7.02
N LEU A 12 17.93 -5.50 6.30
CA LEU A 12 19.29 -5.03 6.57
C LEU A 12 19.35 -4.27 7.90
N TYR A 13 20.56 -4.12 8.44
CA TYR A 13 20.80 -3.36 9.67
C TYR A 13 20.32 -1.90 9.53
N GLY A 14 19.58 -1.40 10.52
CA GLY A 14 19.07 -0.03 10.61
C GLY A 14 17.95 0.32 9.64
N SER A 15 17.39 -0.65 8.91
CA SER A 15 16.37 -0.40 7.91
C SER A 15 14.94 -0.36 8.48
N SER A 16 14.00 0.12 7.67
CA SER A 16 12.61 0.34 8.09
C SER A 16 11.63 -0.32 7.15
N VAL A 17 10.50 -0.77 7.70
CA VAL A 17 9.37 -1.31 6.95
C VAL A 17 8.15 -0.41 7.17
N ALA A 18 7.54 0.09 6.09
CA ALA A 18 6.28 0.82 6.13
C ALA A 18 5.10 -0.16 5.98
N ALA A 19 4.26 -0.29 7.01
CA ALA A 19 3.07 -1.13 7.02
C ALA A 19 1.84 -0.33 6.59
N VAL A 20 1.24 -0.71 5.46
CA VAL A 20 0.14 0.02 4.80
C VAL A 20 -1.16 -0.78 4.65
N GLY A 21 -1.14 -2.09 4.87
CA GLY A 21 -2.28 -2.94 4.53
C GLY A 21 -2.31 -4.28 5.25
N LEU A 22 -3.49 -4.90 5.21
CA LEU A 22 -3.82 -6.14 5.94
C LEU A 22 -4.48 -7.22 5.08
N ALA A 23 -4.40 -7.10 3.75
CA ALA A 23 -5.04 -8.04 2.81
C ALA A 23 -4.74 -9.52 3.11
N GLY A 24 -3.54 -9.83 3.59
CA GLY A 24 -3.18 -11.18 4.02
C GLY A 24 -3.68 -11.56 5.42
N SER A 25 -3.55 -10.67 6.40
CA SER A 25 -4.05 -10.87 7.79
C SER A 25 -3.70 -9.67 8.69
N ALA A 26 -4.59 -9.34 9.62
CA ALA A 26 -4.36 -8.39 10.71
C ALA A 26 -3.43 -8.92 11.81
N LYS A 27 -3.28 -10.24 11.96
CA LYS A 27 -2.38 -10.83 12.96
C LYS A 27 -0.92 -10.61 12.55
N LEU A 28 -0.05 -10.39 13.53
CA LEU A 28 1.38 -10.20 13.32
C LEU A 28 2.20 -11.18 14.19
N PRO A 29 2.47 -12.40 13.70
CA PRO A 29 3.26 -13.39 14.43
C PRO A 29 4.77 -13.12 14.27
N ALA A 30 5.25 -11.96 14.71
CA ALA A 30 6.65 -11.55 14.63
C ALA A 30 7.39 -11.78 15.96
N THR A 31 8.73 -11.81 15.90
CA THR A 31 9.60 -11.82 17.09
C THR A 31 10.29 -10.46 17.25
N VAL A 32 10.77 -10.15 18.46
CA VAL A 32 11.50 -8.90 18.74
C VAL A 32 12.95 -8.90 18.22
N ILE A 33 13.48 -10.07 17.82
CA ILE A 33 14.90 -10.27 17.47
C ILE A 33 15.39 -9.30 16.37
N PRO A 34 14.68 -9.09 15.24
CA PRO A 34 15.15 -8.18 14.20
C PRO A 34 15.27 -6.72 14.67
N PHE A 35 14.40 -6.31 15.60
CA PHE A 35 14.37 -4.96 16.13
C PHE A 35 15.57 -4.71 17.05
N ILE A 36 15.85 -5.63 17.97
CA ILE A 36 16.92 -5.46 18.96
C ILE A 36 18.31 -5.75 18.40
N LEU A 37 18.46 -6.73 17.50
CA LEU A 37 19.79 -7.12 16.99
C LEU A 37 20.19 -6.38 15.73
N ARG A 38 19.23 -5.84 14.97
CA ARG A 38 19.50 -5.15 13.71
C ARG A 38 18.91 -3.75 13.64
N GLY A 39 18.23 -3.26 14.68
CA GLY A 39 17.66 -1.92 14.67
C GLY A 39 16.60 -1.74 13.58
N VAL A 40 15.85 -2.79 13.24
CA VAL A 40 14.77 -2.70 12.23
C VAL A 40 13.61 -1.90 12.80
N ASN A 41 13.01 -1.01 12.01
CA ASN A 41 11.82 -0.25 12.40
C ASN A 41 10.55 -0.76 11.72
N LEU A 42 9.43 -0.77 12.45
CA LEU A 42 8.09 -0.95 11.90
C LEU A 42 7.34 0.39 11.97
N LEU A 43 7.02 0.96 10.82
CA LEU A 43 6.33 2.24 10.69
C LEU A 43 4.90 2.02 10.21
N GLY A 44 3.92 2.34 11.06
CA GLY A 44 2.50 2.30 10.69
C GLY A 44 2.13 3.52 9.84
N ILE A 45 1.55 3.29 8.66
CA ILE A 45 1.11 4.36 7.76
C ILE A 45 -0.42 4.45 7.81
N ASP A 46 -0.92 5.58 8.30
CA ASP A 46 -2.34 5.94 8.21
C ASP A 46 -2.51 7.05 7.17
N SER A 47 -3.33 6.82 6.15
CA SER A 47 -3.71 7.84 5.17
C SER A 47 -4.97 8.61 5.55
N VAL A 48 -5.77 8.10 6.48
CA VAL A 48 -7.11 8.60 6.81
C VAL A 48 -7.03 9.93 7.56
N MET A 49 -6.21 10.02 8.60
CA MET A 49 -6.13 11.21 9.47
C MET A 49 -4.94 12.13 9.15
N GLN A 50 -4.32 12.01 7.97
CA GLN A 50 -3.17 12.86 7.61
C GLN A 50 -3.52 14.36 7.65
N PRO A 51 -2.69 15.19 8.31
CA PRO A 51 -2.85 16.65 8.29
C PRO A 51 -2.78 17.21 6.86
N TYR A 52 -3.50 18.30 6.62
CA TYR A 52 -3.56 18.96 5.31
C TYR A 52 -2.18 19.23 4.69
N GLN A 53 -1.26 19.79 5.48
CA GLN A 53 0.10 20.13 5.02
C GLN A 53 0.89 18.90 4.55
N ASN A 54 0.70 17.74 5.20
CA ASN A 54 1.35 16.50 4.77
C ASN A 54 0.70 15.93 3.50
N ARG A 55 -0.62 16.10 3.34
CA ARG A 55 -1.31 15.69 2.09
C ARG A 55 -0.78 16.47 0.90
N LEU A 56 -0.67 17.80 1.01
CA LEU A 56 -0.11 18.63 -0.07
C LEU A 56 1.30 18.16 -0.45
N LYS A 57 2.20 18.04 0.53
CA LYS A 57 3.57 17.57 0.28
C LYS A 57 3.62 16.20 -0.39
N ALA A 58 2.75 15.27 0.01
CA ALA A 58 2.68 13.94 -0.60
C ALA A 58 2.20 14.01 -2.05
N TRP A 59 1.19 14.84 -2.35
CA TRP A 59 0.68 15.04 -3.71
C TRP A 59 1.69 15.74 -4.62
N GLU A 60 2.41 16.75 -4.12
CA GLU A 60 3.51 17.40 -4.83
C GLU A 60 4.61 16.39 -5.20
N ARG A 61 5.01 15.55 -4.24
CA ARG A 61 5.97 14.47 -4.47
C ARG A 61 5.46 13.43 -5.45
N LEU A 62 4.18 13.07 -5.40
CA LEU A 62 3.60 12.14 -6.38
C LEU A 62 3.66 12.73 -7.79
N ALA A 63 3.34 14.01 -7.96
CA ALA A 63 3.38 14.67 -9.26
C ALA A 63 4.81 14.76 -9.82
N SER A 64 5.83 14.93 -8.96
CA SER A 64 7.23 15.00 -9.38
C SER A 64 7.88 13.64 -9.60
N ASP A 65 7.60 12.67 -8.73
CA ASP A 65 8.39 11.44 -8.62
C ASP A 65 7.76 10.24 -9.33
N LEU A 66 6.44 10.25 -9.58
CA LEU A 66 5.74 9.17 -10.27
C LEU A 66 5.64 9.48 -11.77
N PRO A 67 6.35 8.74 -12.65
CA PRO A 67 6.26 8.98 -14.09
C PRO A 67 4.85 8.65 -14.62
N MET A 68 4.30 9.56 -15.43
CA MET A 68 2.94 9.42 -15.95
C MET A 68 2.76 8.20 -16.85
N ASP A 69 3.78 7.81 -17.63
CA ASP A 69 3.75 6.59 -18.45
C ASP A 69 3.61 5.31 -17.59
N LYS A 70 4.25 5.30 -16.41
CA LYS A 70 4.14 4.18 -15.47
C LYS A 70 2.78 4.15 -14.79
N LEU A 71 2.22 5.31 -14.46
CA LEU A 71 0.87 5.41 -13.93
C LEU A 71 -0.15 4.90 -14.95
N GLU A 72 -0.07 5.38 -16.19
CA GLU A 72 -0.96 4.98 -17.29
C GLU A 72 -0.94 3.47 -17.52
N ALA A 73 0.25 2.85 -17.49
CA ALA A 73 0.41 1.41 -17.64
C ALA A 73 -0.26 0.56 -16.53
N MET A 74 -0.65 1.17 -15.41
CA MET A 74 -1.39 0.50 -14.33
C MET A 74 -2.91 0.66 -14.45
N ILE A 75 -3.41 1.54 -15.32
CA ILE A 75 -4.82 1.92 -15.37
C ILE A 75 -5.66 0.81 -16.00
N THR A 76 -6.80 0.53 -15.39
CA THR A 76 -7.89 -0.26 -15.97
C THR A 76 -9.17 0.58 -15.92
N PRO A 77 -9.72 1.03 -17.06
CA PRO A 77 -10.97 1.79 -17.10
C PRO A 77 -12.15 0.94 -16.59
N ALA A 78 -13.10 1.58 -15.92
CA ALA A 78 -14.35 0.96 -15.46
C ALA A 78 -15.47 2.01 -15.34
N THR A 79 -16.70 1.53 -15.17
CA THR A 79 -17.90 2.34 -14.95
C THR A 79 -18.52 2.04 -13.58
N LEU A 80 -19.54 2.81 -13.19
CA LEU A 80 -20.29 2.53 -11.95
C LEU A 80 -20.94 1.14 -11.94
N SER A 81 -21.36 0.62 -13.10
CA SER A 81 -21.98 -0.70 -13.23
C SER A 81 -21.00 -1.86 -12.95
N ASP A 82 -19.69 -1.63 -13.08
CA ASP A 82 -18.66 -2.65 -12.82
C ASP A 82 -18.34 -2.84 -11.33
N LEU A 83 -18.68 -1.85 -10.49
CA LEU A 83 -18.28 -1.77 -9.09
C LEU A 83 -18.66 -3.01 -8.25
N PRO A 84 -19.88 -3.59 -8.36
CA PRO A 84 -20.24 -4.76 -7.56
C PRO A 84 -19.30 -5.95 -7.80
N ARG A 85 -18.91 -6.18 -9.07
CA ARG A 85 -17.97 -7.25 -9.43
C ARG A 85 -16.56 -6.90 -8.97
N LEU A 86 -16.08 -5.69 -9.29
CA LEU A 86 -14.73 -5.25 -8.96
C LEU A 86 -14.46 -5.20 -7.45
N GLY A 87 -15.48 -4.89 -6.64
CA GLY A 87 -15.41 -4.94 -5.18
C GLY A 87 -15.17 -6.37 -4.65
N VAL A 88 -15.77 -7.39 -5.27
CA VAL A 88 -15.50 -8.79 -4.92
C VAL A 88 -14.10 -9.20 -5.38
N ASP A 89 -13.73 -8.82 -6.61
CA ASP A 89 -12.45 -9.18 -7.21
C ASP A 89 -11.27 -8.60 -6.41
N ILE A 90 -11.35 -7.34 -5.95
CA ILE A 90 -10.25 -6.71 -5.19
C ILE A 90 -10.03 -7.37 -3.82
N LEU A 91 -11.11 -7.80 -3.14
CA LEU A 91 -11.02 -8.51 -1.87
C LEU A 91 -10.40 -9.90 -2.02
N LYS A 92 -10.59 -10.54 -3.18
CA LYS A 92 -9.95 -11.81 -3.53
C LYS A 92 -8.53 -11.65 -4.09
N GLY A 93 -8.02 -10.42 -4.20
CA GLY A 93 -6.71 -10.13 -4.78
C GLY A 93 -6.64 -10.38 -6.30
N GLN A 94 -7.79 -10.32 -7.00
CA GLN A 94 -7.91 -10.59 -8.43
C GLN A 94 -7.84 -9.33 -9.29
N VAL A 95 -7.69 -8.14 -8.67
CA VAL A 95 -7.46 -6.87 -9.37
C VAL A 95 -5.97 -6.60 -9.45
N ARG A 96 -5.45 -6.40 -10.66
CA ARG A 96 -4.08 -5.95 -10.93
C ARG A 96 -4.08 -4.47 -11.30
N GLY A 97 -3.10 -3.72 -10.80
CA GLY A 97 -2.94 -2.30 -11.13
C GLY A 97 -3.92 -1.40 -10.39
N ARG A 98 -4.48 -0.42 -11.09
CA ARG A 98 -5.37 0.62 -10.54
C ARG A 98 -6.58 0.80 -11.45
N VAL A 99 -7.76 0.48 -10.92
CA VAL A 99 -9.01 0.78 -11.63
C VAL A 99 -9.30 2.29 -11.56
N VAL A 100 -9.65 2.89 -12.69
CA VAL A 100 -10.15 4.27 -12.78
C VAL A 100 -11.60 4.21 -13.25
N VAL A 101 -12.50 4.74 -12.42
CA VAL A 101 -13.95 4.70 -12.67
C VAL A 101 -14.38 6.03 -13.26
N ASP A 102 -14.88 6.02 -14.49
CA ASP A 102 -15.59 7.16 -15.04
C ASP A 102 -17.03 7.15 -14.51
N VAL A 103 -17.40 8.21 -13.80
CA VAL A 103 -18.71 8.35 -13.16
C VAL A 103 -19.77 8.94 -14.09
N ASN A 104 -19.38 9.36 -15.30
CA ASN A 104 -20.26 9.99 -16.30
C ASN A 104 -20.35 9.20 -17.62
N ALA A 105 -19.75 8.00 -17.68
CA ALA A 105 -19.75 7.14 -18.86
C ALA A 105 -21.12 6.52 -19.19
#